data_AF-A0A100WB25-F1
#
_entry.id   AF-A0A100WB25-F1
#
_cell.length_a   1.000
_cell.length_b   1.000
_cell.length_c   1.000
_cell.angle_alpha   90.00
_cell.angle_beta   90.00
_cell.angle_gamma   90.00
#
_symmetry.space_group_name_H-M   'P 1'
#
loop_
_entity.id
_entity.type
_entity.pdbx_description
1 polymer ?
#
loop_
_entity_poly.entity_id
_entity_poly.type
_entity_poly.pdbx_seq_one_letter_code
_entity_poly.pdbx_strand_id
1 'polypeptide(L)'
;MKLWVDDERPAPEGWVWVTRPAEAIRALATRTVTDLSLDHDLGIDPETNEPQTTRPIVLWLCEMDAAHTRRRYWPDQVRVHYL
;
A
#
# COMPACT_ATOMS: atom_id res chain seq x y z
N MET A 1 -10.48 -2.69 -6.63
CA MET A 1 -9.36 -2.27 -7.49
C MET A 1 -8.07 -2.92 -7.00
N LYS A 2 -7.10 -3.16 -7.88
CA LYS A 2 -5.80 -3.74 -7.50
C LYS A 2 -4.78 -2.63 -7.35
N LEU A 3 -4.03 -2.62 -6.25
CA LEU A 3 -3.08 -1.56 -5.91
C LEU A 3 -1.65 -2.10 -5.89
N TRP A 4 -0.80 -1.53 -6.72
CA TRP A 4 0.62 -1.83 -6.83
C TRP A 4 1.40 -0.69 -6.21
N VAL A 5 2.08 -0.96 -5.10
CA VAL A 5 2.87 0.01 -4.34
C VAL A 5 4.34 -0.29 -4.54
N ASP A 6 5.01 0.54 -5.33
CA ASP A 6 6.40 0.36 -5.75
C ASP A 6 6.92 1.67 -6.33
N ASP A 7 8.13 2.12 -5.99
CA ASP A 7 8.72 3.37 -6.49
C ASP A 7 9.56 3.22 -7.76
N GLU A 8 9.98 1.99 -8.09
CA GLU A 8 10.89 1.70 -9.21
C GLU A 8 10.18 0.97 -10.36
N ARG A 9 9.42 -0.08 -10.04
CA ARG A 9 8.87 -1.01 -11.03
C ARG A 9 7.43 -0.61 -11.42
N PRO A 10 7.14 -0.46 -12.73
CA PRO A 10 5.81 -0.09 -13.18
C PRO A 10 4.77 -1.18 -12.86
N ALA A 11 3.55 -0.74 -12.57
CA ALA A 11 2.47 -1.66 -12.26
C ALA A 11 2.10 -2.54 -13.48
N PRO A 12 1.82 -3.85 -13.26
CA PRO A 12 1.28 -4.71 -14.30
C PRO A 12 -0.10 -4.23 -14.80
N GLU A 13 -0.55 -4.74 -15.96
CA GLU A 13 -1.86 -4.40 -16.51
C GLU A 13 -3.00 -4.66 -15.51
N GLY A 14 -3.92 -3.70 -15.41
CA GLY A 14 -5.08 -3.75 -14.52
C GLY A 14 -4.77 -3.42 -13.05
N TRP A 15 -3.53 -3.01 -12.74
CA TRP A 15 -3.16 -2.48 -11.42
C TRP A 15 -3.05 -0.96 -11.45
N VAL A 16 -3.51 -0.33 -10.37
CA VAL A 16 -3.26 1.09 -10.11
C VAL A 16 -1.88 1.21 -9.47
N TRP A 17 -1.01 2.00 -10.09
CA TRP A 17 0.34 2.26 -9.59
C TRP A 17 0.34 3.44 -8.62
N VAL A 18 0.95 3.26 -7.45
CA VAL A 18 1.31 4.33 -6.53
C VAL A 18 2.75 4.11 -6.05
N THR A 19 3.49 5.18 -5.82
CA THR A 19 4.91 5.10 -5.47
C THR A 19 5.17 5.52 -4.02
N ARG A 20 4.19 6.13 -3.35
CA ARG A 20 4.35 6.65 -1.98
C ARG A 20 3.40 6.00 -0.97
N PRO A 21 3.84 5.74 0.28
CA PRO A 21 3.00 5.24 1.36
C PRO A 21 1.73 6.05 1.58
N ALA A 22 1.82 7.38 1.54
CA ALA A 22 0.67 8.26 1.77
C ALA A 22 -0.42 8.09 0.69
N GLU A 23 -0.03 7.83 -0.57
CA GLU A 23 -0.96 7.55 -1.67
C GLU A 23 -1.63 6.19 -1.47
N ALA A 24 -0.86 5.19 -1.07
CA ALA A 24 -1.40 3.87 -0.77
C ALA A 24 -2.42 3.91 0.38
N ILE A 25 -2.12 4.62 1.47
CA ILE A 25 -3.04 4.81 2.60
C ILE A 25 -4.33 5.50 2.16
N ARG A 26 -4.25 6.57 1.34
CA ARG A 26 -5.44 7.25 0.80
C ARG A 26 -6.29 6.30 -0.04
N ALA A 27 -5.66 5.48 -0.88
CA ALA A 27 -6.35 4.47 -1.69
C ALA A 27 -7.04 3.41 -0.80
N LEU A 28 -6.35 2.89 0.21
CA LEU A 28 -6.88 1.88 1.14
C LEU A 28 -8.04 2.42 1.99
N ALA A 29 -8.00 3.70 2.38
CA ALA A 29 -9.08 4.36 3.12
C ALA A 29 -10.42 4.38 2.37
N THR A 30 -10.41 4.26 1.04
CA THR A 30 -11.65 4.14 0.26
C THR A 30 -12.38 2.80 0.45
N ARG A 31 -11.69 1.79 1.01
CA ARG A 31 -12.17 0.41 1.16
C ARG A 31 -12.59 -0.27 -0.16
N THR A 32 -12.05 0.21 -1.28
CA THR A 32 -12.30 -0.36 -2.62
C THR A 32 -11.14 -1.23 -3.14
N VAL A 33 -10.01 -1.25 -2.44
CA VAL A 33 -8.84 -2.08 -2.78
C VAL A 33 -9.12 -3.54 -2.44
N THR A 34 -9.03 -4.42 -3.44
CA THR A 34 -9.28 -5.87 -3.32
C THR A 34 -7.99 -6.66 -3.27
N ASP A 35 -6.99 -6.20 -4.02
CA ASP A 35 -5.66 -6.80 -4.09
C ASP A 35 -4.61 -5.72 -3.81
N LEU A 36 -3.67 -6.03 -2.93
CA LEU A 36 -2.56 -5.16 -2.57
C LEU A 36 -1.24 -5.91 -2.82
N SER A 37 -0.36 -5.30 -3.60
CA SER A 37 0.98 -5.77 -3.87
C SER A 37 1.96 -4.71 -3.42
N LEU A 38 2.89 -5.08 -2.54
CA LEU A 38 3.80 -4.15 -1.86
C LEU A 38 5.25 -4.46 -2.23
N ASP A 39 6.01 -3.42 -2.56
CA ASP A 39 7.46 -3.44 -2.42
C ASP A 39 7.85 -3.10 -0.98
N HIS A 40 8.98 -3.64 -0.51
CA HIS A 40 9.43 -3.35 0.86
C HIS A 40 10.06 -1.96 0.97
N ASP A 41 10.96 -1.65 0.06
CA ASP A 41 11.61 -0.35 -0.09
C ASP A 41 10.69 0.55 -0.92
N LEU A 42 10.65 1.84 -0.61
CA LEU A 42 9.93 2.83 -1.42
C LEU A 42 10.82 4.07 -1.65
N GLY A 43 12.14 3.86 -1.59
CA GLY A 43 13.15 4.85 -1.89
C GLY A 43 13.20 6.00 -0.90
N ILE A 44 13.59 7.17 -1.41
CA ILE A 44 13.72 8.40 -0.62
C ILE A 44 12.54 9.31 -0.95
N ASP A 45 11.89 9.88 0.07
CA ASP A 45 10.91 10.93 -0.13
C ASP A 45 11.56 12.17 -0.77
N PRO A 46 11.11 12.61 -1.95
CA PRO A 46 11.74 13.74 -2.65
C PRO A 46 11.49 15.09 -1.96
N GLU A 47 10.49 15.19 -1.07
CA GLU A 47 10.14 16.41 -0.33
C GLU A 47 10.90 16.49 1.00
N THR A 48 11.01 15.37 1.73
CA THR A 48 11.65 15.35 3.06
C THR A 48 13.08 14.83 3.07
N ASN A 49 13.51 14.17 1.99
CA ASN A 49 14.79 13.46 1.88
C ASN A 49 14.97 12.34 2.92
N GLU A 50 13.87 11.75 3.39
CA GLU A 50 13.86 10.63 4.33
C GLU A 50 13.57 9.28 3.63
N PRO A 51 14.13 8.15 4.10
CA PRO A 51 13.80 6.84 3.57
C PRO A 51 12.33 6.47 3.80
N GLN A 52 11.71 5.88 2.78
CA GLN A 52 10.34 5.39 2.81
C GLN A 52 10.32 3.87 2.65
N THR A 53 9.39 3.23 3.35
CA THR A 53 9.14 1.78 3.24
C THR A 53 7.65 1.55 3.23
N THR A 54 7.22 0.33 2.93
CA THR A 54 5.81 -0.09 3.07
C THR A 54 5.31 -0.12 4.53
N ARG A 55 6.21 -0.06 5.53
CA ARG A 55 5.86 -0.23 6.95
C ARG A 55 4.71 0.66 7.44
N PRO A 56 4.62 1.97 7.13
CA PRO A 56 3.50 2.80 7.54
C PRO A 56 2.14 2.32 7.00
N ILE A 57 2.11 1.75 5.79
CA ILE A 57 0.90 1.22 5.15
C ILE A 57 0.36 0.04 5.96
N VAL A 58 1.24 -0.91 6.30
CA VAL A 58 0.87 -2.12 7.06
C VAL A 58 0.42 -1.77 8.47
N LEU A 59 1.12 -0.86 9.15
CA LEU A 59 0.71 -0.41 10.49
C LEU A 59 -0.66 0.26 10.47
N TRP A 60 -0.89 1.15 9.50
CA TRP A 60 -2.18 1.81 9.36
C TRP A 60 -3.31 0.79 9.12
N LEU A 61 -3.08 -0.24 8.29
CA LEU A 61 -4.06 -1.33 8.11
C LEU A 61 -4.33 -2.09 9.42
N CYS A 62 -3.30 -2.38 10.23
CA CYS A 62 -3.47 -3.00 11.55
C CYS A 62 -4.32 -2.12 12.48
N GLU A 63 -4.02 -0.83 12.56
CA GLU A 63 -4.77 0.14 13.38
C GLU A 63 -6.23 0.22 12.94
N MET A 64 -6.47 0.28 11.62
CA MET A 64 -7.81 0.36 11.08
C MET A 64 -8.61 -0.93 11.28
N ASP A 65 -7.98 -2.09 11.15
CA ASP A 65 -8.64 -3.38 11.42
C ASP A 65 -9.03 -3.51 12.90
N ALA A 66 -8.14 -3.11 13.82
CA ALA A 66 -8.42 -3.07 15.25
C ALA A 66 -9.56 -2.08 15.59
N ALA A 67 -9.61 -0.93 14.93
CA ALA A 67 -10.67 0.07 15.13
C ALA A 67 -12.03 -0.32 14.50
N HIS A 68 -12.05 -1.21 13.50
CA HIS A 68 -13.25 -1.53 12.70
C HIS A 68 -13.60 -3.02 12.71
N THR A 69 -13.90 -3.56 13.89
CA THR A 69 -14.11 -5.01 14.12
C THR A 69 -15.30 -5.64 13.40
N ARG A 70 -16.26 -4.86 12.88
CA ARG A 70 -17.45 -5.38 12.18
C ARG A 70 -17.14 -5.91 10.78
N ARG A 71 -16.07 -5.42 10.14
CA ARG A 71 -15.65 -5.84 8.81
C ARG A 71 -14.16 -5.63 8.67
N ARG A 72 -13.45 -6.71 8.35
CA ARG A 72 -12.02 -6.73 8.00
C ARG A 72 -11.65 -5.52 7.15
N TYR A 73 -10.61 -4.82 7.56
CA TYR A 73 -10.11 -3.63 6.87
C TYR A 73 -9.07 -3.98 5.81
N TRP A 74 -8.38 -5.09 5.99
CA TRP A 74 -7.43 -5.63 5.02
C TRP A 74 -8.09 -5.96 3.67
N PRO A 75 -7.38 -5.71 2.54
CA PRO A 75 -7.74 -6.27 1.24
C PRO A 75 -7.81 -7.80 1.28
N ASP A 76 -8.57 -8.38 0.35
CA ASP A 76 -8.78 -9.83 0.28
C ASP A 76 -7.49 -10.58 -0.05
N GLN A 77 -6.62 -9.96 -0.86
CA GLN A 77 -5.32 -10.49 -1.23
C GLN A 77 -4.23 -9.45 -0.91
N VAL A 78 -3.24 -9.86 -0.14
CA VAL A 78 -2.08 -9.03 0.20
C VAL A 78 -0.82 -9.83 -0.07
N ARG A 79 0.10 -9.25 -0.83
CA ARG A 79 1.33 -9.90 -1.27
C ARG A 79 2.48 -8.91 -1.15
N VAL A 80 3.65 -9.42 -0.83
CA VAL A 80 4.90 -8.70 -1.07
C VAL A 80 5.48 -9.25 -2.36
N HIS A 81 5.83 -8.38 -3.29
CA HIS A 81 6.48 -8.79 -4.52
C HIS A 81 7.98 -8.57 -4.41
N TYR A 82 8.74 -9.51 -4.95
CA TYR A 82 10.18 -9.45 -5.03
C TYR A 82 10.56 -10.00 -6.40
N LEU A 83 10.96 -9.13 -7.32
CA LEU A 83 11.66 -9.45 -8.57
C LEU A 83 12.49 -8.25 -8.99
#